data_AF-A0AA93HL97-F1
#
_entry.id   AF-A0AA93HL97-F1
#
_cell.length_a   1.000
_cell.length_b   1.000
_cell.length_c   1.000
_cell.angle_alpha   90.00
_cell.angle_beta   90.00
_cell.angle_gamma   90.00
#
_symmetry.space_group_name_H-M   'P 1'
#
loop_
_entity.id
_entity.type
_entity.pdbx_description
1 polymer ?
#
loop_
_entity_poly.entity_id
_entity_poly.type
_entity_poly.pdbx_seq_one_letter_code
_entity_poly.pdbx_strand_id
1 'polypeptide(L)'
;MKATRRTVLAGLGVLATPALALGGRADLRAALDAAEKDGDPAHLAGFDARTLPPGQRLDLLTARAGLATDAKLATATGTERYALLLQQRSGSNVTPERTRERLTRELEHLTARADRLFRGLGRTRGAIGERYRALFADPQWHYPDSGAGRDRATADMNRVLDAARARVPALLGPVPPFCLDVTARRLSPAELAAGRGGYRELPTPGKPGAYVVDLKDIARRPSWSLTGAVHHELLPGHMTQMPMEVLAHPHPLRLRYAPSYAEAWGMYAEQLAAADGVYKGDPLGELGHIHWLLFRVTRGLADLGIHLDGWSIDQARAQLIVWQGEPGYFAPFEIDLPRIAKEPATRAAEAMAWLDLADTAARVPVARRVAFHQAMLRHGRMRTEAYGDWKRLA
;
A
#
# COMPACT_ATOMS: atom_id res chain seq x y z
N MET A 1 31.74 0.01 88.15
CA MET A 1 30.43 -0.35 87.58
C MET A 1 30.62 -0.79 86.14
N LYS A 2 29.96 -1.89 85.76
CA LYS A 2 30.20 -2.71 84.57
C LYS A 2 29.82 -2.00 83.27
N ALA A 3 30.66 -2.11 82.25
CA ALA A 3 30.30 -1.88 80.86
C ALA A 3 29.51 -3.09 80.33
N THR A 4 28.39 -2.84 79.66
CA THR A 4 27.60 -3.87 78.96
C THR A 4 27.46 -3.54 77.48
N ARG A 5 27.82 -4.53 76.66
CA ARG A 5 27.63 -4.66 75.21
C ARG A 5 26.15 -4.72 74.82
N ARG A 6 25.84 -4.29 73.58
CA ARG A 6 24.75 -4.69 72.63
C ARG A 6 24.24 -3.43 71.90
N THR A 7 24.00 -3.33 70.60
CA THR A 7 24.06 -4.20 69.41
C THR A 7 24.03 -3.24 68.21
N VAL A 8 24.89 -3.42 67.20
CA VAL A 8 24.80 -2.69 65.92
C VAL A 8 23.79 -3.41 65.03
N LEU A 9 22.70 -2.74 64.66
CA LEU A 9 21.79 -3.18 63.60
C LEU A 9 22.14 -2.42 62.33
N ALA A 10 22.77 -3.13 61.39
CA ALA A 10 23.03 -2.67 60.04
C ALA A 10 21.70 -2.68 59.25
N GLY A 11 21.19 -1.50 58.94
CA GLY A 11 20.14 -1.32 57.94
C GLY A 11 20.78 -1.34 56.55
N LEU A 12 20.71 -2.48 55.86
CA LEU A 12 20.96 -2.59 54.44
C LEU A 12 19.83 -1.88 53.68
N GLY A 13 20.02 -0.61 53.38
CA GLY A 13 19.25 0.08 52.35
C GLY A 13 19.62 -0.52 51.00
N VAL A 14 18.77 -1.41 50.48
CA VAL A 14 18.83 -1.86 49.08
C VAL A 14 18.52 -0.65 48.22
N LEU A 15 19.57 0.03 47.75
CA LEU A 15 19.48 0.89 46.58
C LEU A 15 19.10 -0.01 45.41
N ALA A 16 17.82 0.01 45.03
CA ALA A 16 17.37 -0.55 43.77
C ALA A 16 18.05 0.23 42.64
N THR A 17 19.19 -0.28 42.18
CA THR A 17 19.76 0.07 40.89
C THR A 17 18.73 -0.31 39.83
N PRO A 18 18.26 0.59 38.96
CA PRO A 18 17.48 0.17 37.80
C PRO A 18 18.43 -0.69 36.96
N ALA A 19 18.04 -1.93 36.71
CA ALA A 19 18.74 -2.82 35.80
C ALA A 19 18.64 -2.25 34.37
N LEU A 20 19.53 -1.32 34.06
CA LEU A 20 19.89 -0.98 32.68
C LEU A 20 20.78 -2.11 32.18
N ALA A 21 20.16 -3.11 31.57
CA ALA A 21 20.87 -4.16 30.87
C ALA A 21 20.09 -4.59 29.62
N LEU A 22 20.30 -3.82 28.54
CA LEU A 22 20.56 -4.30 27.18
C LEU A 22 19.81 -5.58 26.76
N GLY A 23 18.50 -5.45 26.58
CA GLY A 23 17.68 -6.45 25.91
C GLY A 23 18.10 -6.60 24.45
N GLY A 24 18.83 -7.67 24.12
CA GLY A 24 19.19 -7.99 22.74
C GLY A 24 17.98 -8.31 21.86
N ARG A 25 18.20 -8.58 20.57
CA ARG A 25 17.15 -8.92 19.57
C ARG A 25 16.16 -10.01 20.03
N ALA A 26 16.62 -10.96 20.85
CA ALA A 26 15.80 -12.03 21.39
C ALA A 26 14.79 -11.54 22.45
N ASP A 27 15.15 -10.51 23.22
CA ASP A 27 14.31 -9.94 24.27
C ASP A 27 13.11 -9.19 23.68
N LEU A 28 13.35 -8.38 22.65
CA LEU A 28 12.26 -7.67 21.96
C LEU A 28 11.29 -8.63 21.25
N ARG A 29 11.80 -9.69 20.61
CA ARG A 29 10.92 -10.62 19.88
C ARG A 29 9.97 -11.34 20.84
N ALA A 30 10.49 -11.83 21.97
CA ALA A 30 9.67 -12.47 23.00
C ALA A 30 8.62 -11.51 23.59
N ALA A 31 9.00 -10.24 23.82
CA ALA A 31 8.05 -9.22 24.29
C ALA A 31 6.96 -8.91 23.25
N LEU A 32 7.28 -8.89 21.96
CA LEU A 32 6.31 -8.74 20.88
C LEU A 32 5.39 -9.96 20.75
N ASP A 33 5.92 -11.18 20.88
CA ASP A 33 5.12 -12.41 20.87
C ASP A 33 4.15 -12.44 22.08
N ALA A 34 4.59 -11.98 23.25
CA ALA A 34 3.75 -11.83 24.45
C ALA A 34 2.63 -10.79 24.22
N ALA A 35 2.98 -9.60 23.73
CA ALA A 35 2.02 -8.55 23.41
C ALA A 35 1.03 -8.95 22.30
N GLU A 36 1.44 -9.77 21.33
CA GLU A 36 0.55 -10.32 20.32
C GLU A 36 -0.48 -11.29 20.92
N LYS A 37 -0.05 -12.07 21.91
CA LYS A 37 -0.89 -13.10 22.53
C LYS A 37 -2.01 -12.52 23.39
N ASP A 38 -1.72 -11.51 24.21
CA ASP A 38 -2.68 -10.94 25.16
C ASP A 38 -3.17 -9.53 24.81
N GLY A 39 -2.53 -8.87 23.84
CA GLY A 39 -2.86 -7.51 23.43
C GLY A 39 -2.34 -6.43 24.37
N ASP A 40 -1.47 -6.75 25.34
CA ASP A 40 -0.99 -5.79 26.33
C ASP A 40 0.27 -5.03 25.84
N PRO A 41 0.19 -3.71 25.59
CA PRO A 41 1.35 -2.92 25.20
C PRO A 41 2.39 -2.76 26.33
N ALA A 42 2.09 -3.12 27.59
CA ALA A 42 3.01 -3.01 28.71
C ALA A 42 4.27 -3.87 28.54
N HIS A 43 4.16 -5.03 27.89
CA HIS A 43 5.31 -5.87 27.51
C HIS A 43 6.35 -5.09 26.71
N LEU A 44 5.93 -4.06 25.99
CA LEU A 44 6.79 -3.27 25.12
C LEU A 44 7.33 -2.02 25.81
N ALA A 45 6.89 -1.66 27.03
CA ALA A 45 7.18 -0.35 27.64
C ALA A 45 8.67 -0.10 27.92
N GLY A 46 9.44 -1.15 28.26
CA GLY A 46 10.85 -1.05 28.63
C GLY A 46 11.83 -0.78 27.48
N PHE A 47 11.40 -0.91 26.22
CA PHE A 47 12.31 -0.82 25.06
C PHE A 47 12.50 0.62 24.55
N ASP A 48 13.75 1.07 24.38
CA ASP A 48 14.05 2.36 23.74
C ASP A 48 14.24 2.19 22.23
N ALA A 49 13.25 2.64 21.47
CA ALA A 49 13.23 2.61 20.01
C ALA A 49 14.46 3.27 19.34
N ARG A 50 15.13 4.22 20.01
CA ARG A 50 16.33 4.92 19.48
C ARG A 50 17.58 4.05 19.48
N THR A 51 17.59 3.00 20.28
CA THR A 51 18.73 2.08 20.43
C THR A 51 18.60 0.85 19.51
N LEU A 52 17.42 0.66 18.91
CA LEU A 52 17.12 -0.51 18.09
C LEU A 52 17.56 -0.31 16.63
N PRO A 53 18.00 -1.40 15.96
CA PRO A 53 18.16 -1.42 14.51
C PRO A 53 16.85 -1.07 13.79
N PRO A 54 16.89 -0.53 12.55
CA PRO A 54 15.71 -0.01 11.86
C PRO A 54 14.51 -0.96 11.80
N GLY A 55 14.69 -2.24 11.42
CA GLY A 55 13.60 -3.21 11.37
C GLY A 55 12.93 -3.47 12.72
N GLN A 56 13.73 -3.64 13.79
CA GLN A 56 13.22 -3.83 15.15
C GLN A 56 12.54 -2.58 15.71
N ARG A 57 13.09 -1.41 15.37
CA ARG A 57 12.47 -0.13 15.69
C ARG A 57 11.09 -0.02 15.04
N LEU A 58 10.96 -0.41 13.77
CA LEU A 58 9.68 -0.43 13.07
C LEU A 58 8.71 -1.43 13.71
N ASP A 59 9.16 -2.62 14.09
CA ASP A 59 8.33 -3.61 14.79
C ASP A 59 7.79 -3.05 16.11
N LEU A 60 8.67 -2.50 16.96
CA LEU A 60 8.30 -1.93 18.26
C LEU A 60 7.32 -0.77 18.13
N LEU A 61 7.62 0.22 17.28
CA LEU A 61 6.79 1.41 17.13
C LEU A 61 5.43 1.08 16.52
N THR A 62 5.40 0.18 15.53
CA THR A 62 4.15 -0.27 14.89
C THR A 62 3.27 -1.03 15.87
N ALA A 63 3.85 -1.95 16.66
CA ALA A 63 3.13 -2.71 17.67
C ALA A 63 2.56 -1.80 18.77
N ARG A 64 3.37 -0.89 19.33
CA ARG A 64 2.91 0.09 20.34
C ARG A 64 1.74 0.94 19.84
N ALA A 65 1.86 1.48 18.63
CA ALA A 65 0.81 2.30 18.03
C ALA A 65 -0.47 1.48 17.80
N GLY A 66 -0.35 0.29 17.19
CA GLY A 66 -1.48 -0.57 16.87
C GLY A 66 -2.25 -1.10 18.08
N LEU A 67 -1.52 -1.57 19.10
CA LEU A 67 -2.12 -2.06 20.36
C LEU A 67 -2.82 -0.93 21.13
N ALA A 68 -2.21 0.26 21.17
CA ALA A 68 -2.85 1.44 21.77
C ALA A 68 -4.13 1.85 21.02
N THR A 69 -4.16 1.70 19.69
CA THR A 69 -5.37 1.93 18.89
C THR A 69 -6.42 0.84 19.12
N ASP A 70 -6.03 -0.43 19.23
CA ASP A 70 -6.95 -1.55 19.53
C ASP A 70 -7.66 -1.36 20.87
N ALA A 71 -6.95 -0.92 21.91
CA ALA A 71 -7.54 -0.62 23.22
C ALA A 71 -8.65 0.44 23.12
N LYS A 72 -8.45 1.49 22.32
CA LYS A 72 -9.47 2.54 22.07
C LYS A 72 -10.63 2.04 21.22
N LEU A 73 -10.34 1.18 20.23
CA LEU A 73 -11.36 0.58 19.36
C LEU A 73 -12.35 -0.30 20.11
N ALA A 74 -12.00 -0.82 21.29
CA ALA A 74 -12.89 -1.66 22.09
C ALA A 74 -14.18 -0.93 22.51
N THR A 75 -14.12 0.38 22.70
CA THR A 75 -15.27 1.20 23.15
C THR A 75 -15.70 2.26 22.15
N ALA A 76 -14.90 2.56 21.14
CA ALA A 76 -15.18 3.60 20.16
C ALA A 76 -16.35 3.25 19.23
N THR A 77 -17.15 4.26 18.90
CA THR A 77 -18.32 4.16 17.99
C THR A 77 -18.31 5.27 16.94
N GLY A 78 -19.14 5.14 15.89
CA GLY A 78 -19.34 6.17 14.86
C GLY A 78 -18.04 6.70 14.25
N THR A 79 -17.95 8.04 14.12
CA THR A 79 -16.80 8.75 13.55
C THR A 79 -15.49 8.49 14.31
N GLU A 80 -15.55 8.38 15.64
CA GLU A 80 -14.36 8.05 16.45
C GLU A 80 -13.81 6.68 16.07
N ARG A 81 -14.69 5.68 15.96
CA ARG A 81 -14.31 4.33 15.50
C ARG A 81 -13.69 4.37 14.12
N TYR A 82 -14.31 5.08 13.18
CA TYR A 82 -13.76 5.20 11.82
C TYR A 82 -12.38 5.84 11.81
N ALA A 83 -12.18 6.93 12.57
CA ALA A 83 -10.89 7.61 12.70
C ALA A 83 -9.80 6.68 13.28
N LEU A 84 -10.14 5.88 14.29
CA LEU A 84 -9.20 4.90 14.86
C LEU A 84 -8.89 3.76 13.88
N LEU A 85 -9.87 3.27 13.12
CA LEU A 85 -9.64 2.24 12.08
C LEU A 85 -8.75 2.77 10.95
N LEU A 86 -8.93 4.02 10.56
CA LEU A 86 -8.09 4.73 9.60
C LEU A 86 -6.64 4.82 10.12
N GLN A 87 -6.47 5.22 11.37
CA GLN A 87 -5.16 5.31 12.02
C GLN A 87 -4.49 3.94 12.19
N GLN A 88 -5.27 2.91 12.50
CA GLN A 88 -4.75 1.55 12.64
C GLN A 88 -4.14 1.03 11.34
N ARG A 89 -4.74 1.35 10.20
CA ARG A 89 -4.37 0.80 8.89
C ARG A 89 -3.24 1.55 8.20
N SER A 90 -3.18 2.86 8.38
CA SER A 90 -2.22 3.74 7.69
C SER A 90 -1.14 4.29 8.63
N GLY A 91 -1.55 5.08 9.62
CA GLY A 91 -0.68 5.83 10.52
C GLY A 91 -1.46 6.84 11.37
N SER A 92 -0.87 7.42 12.41
CA SER A 92 -1.53 8.34 13.36
C SER A 92 -1.62 9.79 12.87
N ASN A 93 -1.10 10.10 11.67
CA ASN A 93 -1.08 11.44 11.10
C ASN A 93 -2.35 11.79 10.28
N VAL A 94 -3.41 10.98 10.35
CA VAL A 94 -4.64 11.13 9.55
C VAL A 94 -5.89 11.31 10.41
N THR A 95 -6.82 12.12 9.89
CA THR A 95 -8.20 12.25 10.39
C THR A 95 -9.18 12.12 9.22
N PRO A 96 -10.47 11.83 9.46
CA PRO A 96 -11.47 11.78 8.39
C PRO A 96 -11.55 13.07 7.57
N GLU A 97 -11.47 14.23 8.22
CA GLU A 97 -11.57 15.55 7.60
C GLU A 97 -10.37 15.81 6.68
N ARG A 98 -9.15 15.58 7.20
CA ARG A 98 -7.91 15.71 6.42
C ARG A 98 -7.90 14.75 5.24
N THR A 99 -8.43 13.54 5.45
CA THR A 99 -8.52 12.52 4.40
C THR A 99 -9.45 12.98 3.29
N ARG A 100 -10.66 13.42 3.64
CA ARG A 100 -11.61 13.95 2.66
C ARG A 100 -11.01 15.10 1.87
N GLU A 101 -10.42 16.07 2.56
CA GLU A 101 -9.81 17.24 1.94
C GLU A 101 -8.67 16.86 0.98
N ARG A 102 -7.77 15.96 1.40
CA ARG A 102 -6.64 15.50 0.57
C ARG A 102 -7.11 14.70 -0.65
N LEU A 103 -8.12 13.83 -0.50
CA LEU A 103 -8.67 13.04 -1.59
C LEU A 103 -9.48 13.87 -2.57
N THR A 104 -10.27 14.84 -2.11
CA THR A 104 -10.99 15.77 -2.99
C THR A 104 -10.02 16.59 -3.84
N ARG A 105 -8.94 17.12 -3.25
CA ARG A 105 -7.89 17.80 -4.02
C ARG A 105 -7.23 16.90 -5.07
N GLU A 106 -6.97 15.64 -4.72
CA GLU A 106 -6.38 14.70 -5.68
C GLU A 106 -7.36 14.38 -6.82
N LEU A 107 -8.65 14.22 -6.50
CA LEU A 107 -9.70 14.03 -7.51
C LEU A 107 -9.75 15.21 -8.48
N GLU A 108 -9.75 16.44 -7.99
CA GLU A 108 -9.72 17.67 -8.82
C GLU A 108 -8.47 17.71 -9.70
N HIS A 109 -7.30 17.40 -9.14
CA HIS A 109 -6.04 17.39 -9.87
C HIS A 109 -6.04 16.33 -10.99
N LEU A 110 -6.45 15.11 -10.68
CA LEU A 110 -6.50 14.00 -11.64
C LEU A 110 -7.54 14.23 -12.73
N THR A 111 -8.72 14.73 -12.38
CA THR A 111 -9.77 15.06 -13.37
C THR A 111 -9.31 16.19 -14.30
N ALA A 112 -8.62 17.21 -13.80
CA ALA A 112 -8.05 18.28 -14.63
C ALA A 112 -6.94 17.76 -15.57
N ARG A 113 -6.10 16.83 -15.11
CA ARG A 113 -5.10 16.16 -15.95
C ARG A 113 -5.76 15.34 -17.06
N ALA A 114 -6.75 14.52 -16.72
CA ALA A 114 -7.49 13.72 -17.68
C ALA A 114 -8.23 14.60 -18.70
N ASP A 115 -8.82 15.73 -18.27
CA ASP A 115 -9.49 16.66 -19.19
C ASP A 115 -8.56 17.15 -20.29
N ARG A 116 -7.33 17.55 -19.95
CA ARG A 116 -6.34 18.02 -20.93
C ARG A 116 -5.99 16.94 -21.96
N LEU A 117 -5.77 15.70 -21.51
CA LEU A 117 -5.45 14.57 -22.39
C LEU A 117 -6.64 14.22 -23.29
N PHE A 118 -7.84 14.14 -22.74
CA PHE A 118 -9.06 13.89 -23.52
C PHE A 118 -9.30 14.97 -24.58
N ARG A 119 -9.09 16.26 -24.25
CA ARG A 119 -9.18 17.36 -25.22
C ARG A 119 -8.14 17.20 -26.34
N GLY A 120 -6.90 16.83 -26.00
CA GLY A 120 -5.85 16.53 -26.99
C GLY A 120 -6.22 15.38 -27.93
N LEU A 121 -7.03 14.43 -27.47
CA LEU A 121 -7.58 13.33 -28.26
C LEU A 121 -8.90 13.67 -28.98
N GLY A 122 -9.35 14.93 -28.94
CA GLY A 122 -10.62 15.36 -29.54
C GLY A 122 -11.88 14.92 -28.77
N ARG A 123 -11.75 14.34 -27.57
CA ARG A 123 -12.86 13.88 -26.72
C ARG A 123 -13.26 14.96 -25.72
N THR A 124 -14.01 15.97 -26.18
CA THR A 124 -14.31 17.19 -25.42
C THR A 124 -15.69 17.23 -24.77
N ARG A 125 -16.59 16.30 -25.09
CA ARG A 125 -17.98 16.29 -24.61
C ARG A 125 -18.13 15.42 -23.36
N GLY A 126 -18.97 15.88 -22.43
CA GLY A 126 -19.34 15.13 -21.22
C GLY A 126 -18.36 15.26 -20.06
N ALA A 127 -18.80 14.77 -18.90
CA ALA A 127 -17.97 14.70 -17.70
C ALA A 127 -16.80 13.71 -17.88
N ILE A 128 -15.83 13.74 -16.96
CA ILE A 128 -14.67 12.83 -17.01
C ILE A 128 -15.09 11.36 -16.98
N GLY A 129 -15.99 10.97 -16.08
CA GLY A 129 -16.48 9.60 -16.01
C GLY A 129 -17.18 9.14 -17.30
N GLU A 130 -17.95 10.02 -17.95
CA GLU A 130 -18.60 9.72 -19.23
C GLU A 130 -17.58 9.47 -20.35
N ARG A 131 -16.50 10.28 -20.38
CA ARG A 131 -15.42 10.12 -21.36
C ARG A 131 -14.62 8.84 -21.14
N TYR A 132 -14.33 8.48 -19.89
CA TYR A 132 -13.72 7.18 -19.58
C TYR A 132 -14.63 6.03 -19.97
N ARG A 133 -15.94 6.10 -19.67
CA ARG A 133 -16.89 5.07 -20.07
C ARG A 133 -16.92 4.88 -21.59
N ALA A 134 -16.96 5.96 -22.35
CA ALA A 134 -16.87 5.89 -23.80
C ALA A 134 -15.54 5.29 -24.29
N LEU A 135 -14.41 5.60 -23.62
CA LEU A 135 -13.10 5.03 -23.96
C LEU A 135 -13.00 3.54 -23.63
N PHE A 136 -13.58 3.10 -22.51
CA PHE A 136 -13.68 1.68 -22.14
C PHE A 136 -14.56 0.89 -23.10
N ALA A 137 -15.64 1.48 -23.62
CA ALA A 137 -16.56 0.81 -24.54
C ALA A 137 -16.03 0.73 -25.99
N ASP A 138 -14.94 1.42 -26.30
CA ASP A 138 -14.43 1.56 -27.66
C ASP A 138 -13.68 0.29 -28.11
N PRO A 139 -14.23 -0.50 -29.06
CA PRO A 139 -13.73 -1.83 -29.38
C PRO A 139 -12.34 -1.80 -30.03
N GLN A 140 -11.90 -0.65 -30.54
CA GLN A 140 -10.56 -0.51 -31.13
C GLN A 140 -9.44 -0.78 -30.10
N TRP A 141 -9.73 -0.63 -28.81
CA TRP A 141 -8.77 -0.82 -27.72
C TRP A 141 -8.86 -2.19 -27.06
N HIS A 142 -9.81 -3.03 -27.46
CA HIS A 142 -10.05 -4.34 -26.84
C HIS A 142 -9.15 -5.40 -27.45
N TYR A 143 -8.70 -6.32 -26.61
CA TYR A 143 -8.17 -7.58 -27.11
C TYR A 143 -9.33 -8.47 -27.57
N PRO A 144 -9.16 -9.26 -28.63
CA PRO A 144 -10.14 -10.26 -29.01
C PRO A 144 -10.38 -11.25 -27.86
N ASP A 145 -11.63 -11.63 -27.60
CA ASP A 145 -11.96 -12.66 -26.63
C ASP A 145 -11.64 -14.06 -27.17
N SER A 146 -10.35 -14.39 -27.20
CA SER A 146 -9.81 -15.65 -27.72
C SER A 146 -8.55 -16.05 -26.95
N GLY A 147 -8.03 -17.26 -27.18
CA GLY A 147 -6.72 -17.67 -26.67
C GLY A 147 -5.62 -16.71 -27.13
N ALA A 148 -5.58 -16.42 -28.44
CA ALA A 148 -4.60 -15.51 -29.04
C ALA A 148 -4.67 -14.08 -28.48
N GLY A 149 -5.88 -13.57 -28.20
CA GLY A 149 -6.04 -12.26 -27.57
C GLY A 149 -5.51 -12.21 -26.12
N ARG A 150 -5.73 -13.28 -25.35
CA ARG A 150 -5.17 -13.43 -24.00
C ARG A 150 -3.65 -13.57 -24.03
N ASP A 151 -3.11 -14.34 -24.97
CA ASP A 151 -1.67 -14.48 -25.17
C ASP A 151 -1.04 -13.12 -25.55
N ARG A 152 -1.67 -12.37 -26.45
CA ARG A 152 -1.26 -11.00 -26.82
C ARG A 152 -1.24 -10.07 -25.62
N ALA A 153 -2.29 -10.06 -24.78
CA ALA A 153 -2.32 -9.22 -23.58
C ALA A 153 -1.17 -9.54 -22.61
N THR A 154 -0.87 -10.82 -22.38
CA THR A 154 0.29 -11.20 -21.55
C THR A 154 1.62 -10.85 -22.20
N ALA A 155 1.74 -10.95 -23.52
CA ALA A 155 2.94 -10.53 -24.24
C ALA A 155 3.15 -9.01 -24.10
N ASP A 156 2.09 -8.21 -24.24
CA ASP A 156 2.13 -6.76 -24.07
C ASP A 156 2.54 -6.37 -22.64
N MET A 157 2.01 -7.05 -21.63
CA MET A 157 2.43 -6.88 -20.24
C MET A 157 3.91 -7.23 -20.02
N ASN A 158 4.41 -8.32 -20.62
CA ASN A 158 5.83 -8.70 -20.50
C ASN A 158 6.76 -7.71 -21.22
N ARG A 159 6.34 -7.12 -22.36
CA ARG A 159 7.12 -6.05 -23.02
C ARG A 159 7.29 -4.83 -22.12
N VAL A 160 6.22 -4.40 -21.44
CA VAL A 160 6.28 -3.32 -20.44
C VAL A 160 7.17 -3.73 -19.26
N LEU A 161 7.06 -4.99 -18.80
CA LEU A 161 7.85 -5.52 -17.69
C LEU A 161 9.35 -5.54 -17.98
N ASP A 162 9.76 -5.91 -19.19
CA ASP A 162 11.17 -5.93 -19.58
C ASP A 162 11.77 -4.52 -19.59
N ALA A 163 11.03 -3.55 -20.11
CA ALA A 163 11.40 -2.14 -20.03
C ALA A 163 11.48 -1.68 -18.56
N ALA A 164 10.50 -2.03 -17.73
CA ALA A 164 10.49 -1.70 -16.31
C ALA A 164 11.69 -2.28 -15.56
N ARG A 165 12.05 -3.54 -15.84
CA ARG A 165 13.18 -4.24 -15.23
C ARG A 165 14.50 -3.50 -15.45
N ALA A 166 14.72 -2.99 -16.67
CA ALA A 166 15.90 -2.20 -16.99
C ALA A 166 15.97 -0.86 -16.23
N ARG A 167 14.83 -0.32 -15.81
CA ARG A 167 14.74 0.96 -15.07
C ARG A 167 14.88 0.79 -13.55
N VAL A 168 14.63 -0.39 -13.00
CA VAL A 168 14.68 -0.63 -11.54
C VAL A 168 15.97 -0.13 -10.90
N PRO A 169 17.20 -0.38 -11.42
CA PRO A 169 18.41 0.12 -10.80
C PRO A 169 18.49 1.66 -10.69
N ALA A 170 17.97 2.38 -11.69
CA ALA A 170 17.94 3.84 -11.68
C ALA A 170 16.89 4.40 -10.72
N LEU A 171 15.74 3.73 -10.62
CA LEU A 171 14.65 4.15 -9.75
C LEU A 171 14.92 3.78 -8.30
N LEU A 172 15.27 2.53 -8.03
CA LEU A 172 15.33 1.98 -6.68
C LEU A 172 16.76 1.78 -6.19
N GLY A 173 17.78 1.75 -7.04
CA GLY A 173 19.11 1.26 -6.68
C GLY A 173 19.20 -0.27 -6.68
N PRO A 174 20.26 -0.87 -6.09
CA PRO A 174 20.45 -2.31 -6.11
C PRO A 174 19.38 -3.04 -5.28
N VAL A 175 18.78 -4.06 -5.88
CA VAL A 175 17.87 -5.01 -5.21
C VAL A 175 18.40 -6.43 -5.40
N PRO A 176 18.04 -7.40 -4.54
CA PRO A 176 18.42 -8.79 -4.76
C PRO A 176 18.01 -9.25 -6.17
N PRO A 177 18.89 -9.92 -6.96
CA PRO A 177 18.58 -10.23 -8.37
C PRO A 177 17.29 -11.03 -8.57
N PHE A 178 16.97 -11.94 -7.64
CA PHE A 178 15.74 -12.73 -7.72
C PHE A 178 14.47 -11.86 -7.58
N CYS A 179 14.53 -10.68 -6.95
CA CYS A 179 13.39 -9.76 -6.89
C CYS A 179 13.02 -9.20 -8.28
N LEU A 180 13.91 -9.33 -9.26
CA LEU A 180 13.65 -8.95 -10.64
C LEU A 180 13.20 -10.13 -11.51
N ASP A 181 13.37 -11.38 -11.05
CA ASP A 181 13.10 -12.59 -11.81
C ASP A 181 11.61 -12.95 -11.83
N VAL A 182 10.84 -12.19 -12.62
CA VAL A 182 9.37 -12.28 -12.62
C VAL A 182 8.80 -12.25 -14.03
N THR A 183 7.61 -12.81 -14.23
CA THR A 183 6.89 -12.77 -15.52
C THR A 183 5.40 -12.48 -15.33
N ALA A 184 4.72 -12.02 -16.38
CA ALA A 184 3.26 -12.03 -16.45
C ALA A 184 2.79 -13.25 -17.26
N ARG A 185 1.81 -14.00 -16.76
CA ARG A 185 1.18 -15.11 -17.51
C ARG A 185 -0.32 -15.14 -17.26
N ARG A 186 -1.08 -15.82 -18.11
CA ARG A 186 -2.51 -16.06 -17.87
C ARG A 186 -2.72 -17.33 -17.03
N LEU A 187 -3.93 -17.46 -16.50
CA LEU A 187 -4.42 -18.70 -15.92
C LEU A 187 -4.34 -19.85 -16.95
N SER A 188 -3.78 -20.98 -16.54
CA SER A 188 -3.81 -22.23 -17.30
C SER A 188 -5.22 -22.82 -17.36
N PRO A 189 -5.50 -23.76 -18.29
CA PRO A 189 -6.79 -24.44 -18.35
C PRO A 189 -7.20 -25.11 -17.04
N ALA A 190 -6.25 -25.72 -16.32
CA ALA A 190 -6.51 -26.35 -15.03
C ALA A 190 -6.90 -25.33 -13.93
N GLU A 191 -6.25 -24.17 -13.89
CA GLU A 191 -6.59 -23.12 -12.94
C GLU A 191 -7.96 -22.49 -13.22
N LEU A 192 -8.31 -22.34 -14.51
CA LEU A 192 -9.63 -21.88 -14.92
C LEU A 192 -10.72 -22.89 -14.54
N ALA A 193 -10.49 -24.18 -14.79
CA ALA A 193 -11.40 -25.26 -14.41
C ALA A 193 -11.60 -25.33 -12.88
N ALA A 194 -10.57 -24.98 -12.10
CA ALA A 194 -10.64 -24.87 -10.64
C ALA A 194 -11.25 -23.54 -10.15
N GLY A 195 -11.73 -22.67 -11.04
CA GLY A 195 -12.37 -21.40 -10.67
C GLY A 195 -11.42 -20.34 -10.09
N ARG A 196 -10.10 -20.49 -10.27
CA ARG A 196 -9.13 -19.56 -9.65
C ARG A 196 -9.22 -18.16 -10.27
N GLY A 197 -9.12 -17.13 -9.42
CA GLY A 197 -8.86 -15.75 -9.85
C GLY A 197 -7.38 -15.49 -10.13
N GLY A 198 -7.03 -14.27 -10.50
CA GLY A 198 -5.64 -13.85 -10.65
C GLY A 198 -4.91 -13.82 -9.31
N TYR A 199 -3.60 -14.07 -9.33
CA TYR A 199 -2.78 -14.15 -8.11
C TYR A 199 -1.29 -13.91 -8.40
N ARG A 200 -0.49 -13.78 -7.34
CA ARG A 200 0.96 -13.60 -7.42
C ARG A 200 1.70 -14.83 -6.87
N GLU A 201 2.75 -15.22 -7.56
CA GLU A 201 3.77 -16.15 -7.10
C GLU A 201 5.02 -15.34 -6.82
N LEU A 202 5.35 -15.08 -5.56
CA LEU A 202 6.51 -14.26 -5.22
C LEU A 202 7.82 -14.96 -5.65
N PRO A 203 8.79 -14.23 -6.23
CA PRO A 203 10.09 -14.81 -6.53
C PRO A 203 10.86 -15.08 -5.23
N THR A 204 11.64 -16.16 -5.23
CA THR A 204 12.58 -16.51 -4.16
C THR A 204 13.94 -16.88 -4.76
N PRO A 205 15.03 -16.99 -3.98
CA PRO A 205 16.29 -17.50 -4.49
C PRO A 205 16.09 -18.84 -5.22
N GLY A 206 16.46 -18.89 -6.50
CA GLY A 206 16.34 -20.10 -7.35
C GLY A 206 14.94 -20.41 -7.90
N LYS A 207 13.92 -19.58 -7.64
CA LYS A 207 12.57 -19.76 -8.19
C LYS A 207 12.02 -18.43 -8.74
N PRO A 208 11.72 -18.35 -10.05
CA PRO A 208 11.10 -17.17 -10.63
C PRO A 208 9.70 -16.94 -10.08
N GLY A 209 9.31 -15.67 -10.03
CA GLY A 209 7.95 -15.26 -9.68
C GLY A 209 7.05 -15.08 -10.91
N ALA A 210 5.75 -15.02 -10.68
CA ALA A 210 4.78 -14.75 -11.73
C ALA A 210 3.59 -13.94 -11.22
N TYR A 211 3.14 -12.97 -12.02
CA TYR A 211 1.80 -12.43 -11.89
C TYR A 211 0.87 -13.20 -12.84
N VAL A 212 -0.04 -13.97 -12.25
CA VAL A 212 -1.03 -14.76 -12.97
C VAL A 212 -2.28 -13.92 -13.16
N VAL A 213 -2.44 -13.40 -14.37
CA VAL A 213 -3.44 -12.39 -14.70
C VAL A 213 -4.80 -13.05 -14.96
N ASP A 214 -5.85 -12.56 -14.29
CA ASP A 214 -7.22 -12.93 -14.63
C ASP A 214 -7.67 -12.20 -15.91
N LEU A 215 -7.77 -12.96 -17.00
CA LEU A 215 -8.21 -12.50 -18.32
C LEU A 215 -9.50 -13.20 -18.76
N LYS A 216 -10.37 -13.64 -17.83
CA LYS A 216 -11.62 -14.34 -18.18
C LYS A 216 -12.52 -13.47 -19.05
N ASP A 217 -12.68 -12.20 -18.68
CA ASP A 217 -13.39 -11.19 -19.46
C ASP A 217 -12.39 -10.09 -19.86
N ILE A 218 -11.68 -10.36 -20.96
CA ILE A 218 -10.58 -9.54 -21.45
C ILE A 218 -11.07 -8.24 -22.10
N ALA A 219 -12.32 -8.16 -22.55
CA ALA A 219 -12.91 -6.96 -23.14
C ALA A 219 -12.94 -5.80 -22.13
N ARG A 220 -13.09 -6.11 -20.84
CA ARG A 220 -13.02 -5.13 -19.74
C ARG A 220 -11.60 -4.70 -19.36
N ARG A 221 -10.57 -5.18 -20.07
CA ARG A 221 -9.16 -4.82 -19.88
C ARG A 221 -8.61 -4.20 -21.17
N PRO A 222 -9.02 -2.98 -21.53
CA PRO A 222 -8.54 -2.34 -22.74
C PRO A 222 -7.01 -2.17 -22.68
N SER A 223 -6.37 -2.30 -23.84
CA SER A 223 -4.91 -2.30 -24.00
C SER A 223 -4.22 -1.11 -23.33
N TRP A 224 -4.80 0.09 -23.42
CA TRP A 224 -4.27 1.32 -22.82
C TRP A 224 -4.22 1.31 -21.28
N SER A 225 -4.92 0.39 -20.61
CA SER A 225 -4.98 0.33 -19.14
C SER A 225 -3.94 -0.59 -18.50
N LEU A 226 -3.23 -1.43 -19.28
CA LEU A 226 -2.40 -2.51 -18.74
C LEU A 226 -1.06 -2.05 -18.16
N THR A 227 -0.47 -0.98 -18.69
CA THR A 227 0.85 -0.50 -18.27
C THR A 227 0.88 -0.16 -16.78
N GLY A 228 -0.16 0.49 -16.26
CA GLY A 228 -0.27 0.79 -14.82
C GLY A 228 -0.31 -0.50 -13.97
N ALA A 229 -1.06 -1.51 -14.42
CA ALA A 229 -1.12 -2.80 -13.74
C ALA A 229 0.26 -3.49 -13.70
N VAL A 230 1.08 -3.38 -14.76
CA VAL A 230 2.44 -3.95 -14.73
C VAL A 230 3.30 -3.28 -13.66
N HIS A 231 3.27 -1.96 -13.55
CA HIS A 231 4.07 -1.26 -12.55
C HIS A 231 3.57 -1.43 -11.11
N HIS A 232 2.26 -1.62 -10.93
CA HIS A 232 1.64 -1.93 -9.63
C HIS A 232 1.94 -3.36 -9.17
N GLU A 233 1.65 -4.32 -10.05
CA GLU A 233 1.67 -5.75 -9.74
C GLU A 233 3.06 -6.35 -9.79
N LEU A 234 3.88 -5.91 -10.74
CA LEU A 234 5.20 -6.47 -11.01
C LEU A 234 6.31 -5.51 -10.57
N LEU A 235 6.96 -4.81 -11.51
CA LEU A 235 8.14 -3.98 -11.26
C LEU A 235 7.86 -2.51 -11.60
N PRO A 236 8.23 -1.54 -10.74
CA PRO A 236 8.90 -1.71 -9.43
C PRO A 236 7.94 -1.99 -8.26
N GLY A 237 6.68 -2.35 -8.50
CA GLY A 237 5.63 -2.53 -7.50
C GLY A 237 5.78 -3.76 -6.60
N HIS A 238 4.69 -4.51 -6.45
CA HIS A 238 4.59 -5.58 -5.45
C HIS A 238 5.65 -6.67 -5.58
N MET A 239 6.03 -7.04 -6.80
CA MET A 239 6.99 -8.12 -7.00
C MET A 239 8.43 -7.71 -6.71
N THR A 240 8.70 -6.40 -6.55
CA THR A 240 9.93 -5.92 -5.90
C THR A 240 9.75 -5.80 -4.39
N GLN A 241 8.63 -5.24 -3.92
CA GLN A 241 8.40 -4.92 -2.51
C GLN A 241 8.20 -6.14 -1.62
N MET A 242 7.31 -7.06 -1.99
CA MET A 242 6.93 -8.18 -1.14
C MET A 242 8.09 -9.16 -0.88
N PRO A 243 8.94 -9.51 -1.87
CA PRO A 243 10.11 -10.36 -1.59
C PRO A 243 11.14 -9.69 -0.68
N MET A 244 11.35 -8.37 -0.82
CA MET A 244 12.21 -7.62 0.10
C MET A 244 11.63 -7.56 1.51
N GLU A 245 10.31 -7.45 1.65
CA GLU A 245 9.64 -7.55 2.94
C GLU A 245 9.81 -8.92 3.59
N VAL A 246 9.70 -10.02 2.82
CA VAL A 246 9.94 -11.38 3.33
C VAL A 246 11.37 -11.49 3.88
N LEU A 247 12.37 -10.96 3.17
CA LEU A 247 13.77 -10.92 3.64
C LEU A 247 13.96 -10.07 4.90
N ALA A 248 13.13 -9.04 5.10
CA ALA A 248 13.21 -8.18 6.28
C ALA A 248 12.64 -8.85 7.55
N HIS A 249 11.90 -9.96 7.40
CA HIS A 249 11.30 -10.74 8.48
C HIS A 249 10.52 -9.90 9.52
N PRO A 250 9.54 -9.07 9.11
CA PRO A 250 8.68 -8.31 10.02
C PRO A 250 8.01 -9.20 11.07
N HIS A 251 7.80 -8.63 12.26
CA HIS A 251 6.92 -9.23 13.26
C HIS A 251 5.47 -9.29 12.72
N PRO A 252 4.68 -10.33 13.05
CA PRO A 252 3.25 -10.39 12.69
C PRO A 252 2.45 -9.14 13.08
N LEU A 253 2.69 -8.56 14.27
CA LEU A 253 2.10 -7.27 14.66
C LEU A 253 2.41 -6.14 13.68
N ARG A 254 3.60 -6.12 13.07
CA ARG A 254 3.92 -5.14 12.02
C ARG A 254 3.13 -5.39 10.74
N LEU A 255 2.88 -6.65 10.40
CA LEU A 255 2.00 -7.02 9.29
C LEU A 255 0.55 -6.58 9.53
N ARG A 256 0.07 -6.73 10.78
CA ARG A 256 -1.29 -6.37 11.22
C ARG A 256 -1.55 -4.86 11.24
N TYR A 257 -0.58 -4.05 11.67
CA TYR A 257 -0.79 -2.61 11.92
C TYR A 257 -0.10 -1.66 10.92
N ALA A 258 0.47 -2.21 9.83
CA ALA A 258 0.87 -1.45 8.64
C ALA A 258 0.26 -2.03 7.34
N PRO A 259 -1.02 -2.43 7.31
CA PRO A 259 -1.60 -3.17 6.18
C PRO A 259 -1.65 -2.34 4.89
N SER A 260 -1.83 -1.03 4.98
CA SER A 260 -1.96 -0.14 3.80
C SER A 260 -0.66 0.05 3.03
N TYR A 261 0.50 -0.31 3.60
CA TYR A 261 1.79 -0.03 2.99
C TYR A 261 2.00 -0.72 1.64
N ALA A 262 1.59 -1.99 1.50
CA ALA A 262 1.83 -2.75 0.27
C ALA A 262 1.12 -2.09 -0.93
N GLU A 263 -0.15 -1.72 -0.75
CA GLU A 263 -0.94 -0.99 -1.74
C GLU A 263 -0.39 0.42 -1.97
N ALA A 264 0.05 1.10 -0.90
CA ALA A 264 0.69 2.40 -1.01
C ALA A 264 1.95 2.37 -1.88
N TRP A 265 2.78 1.35 -1.71
CA TRP A 265 3.96 1.13 -2.56
C TRP A 265 3.56 0.85 -4.01
N GLY A 266 2.57 -0.01 -4.25
CA GLY A 266 2.09 -0.32 -5.59
C GLY A 266 1.62 0.94 -6.35
N MET A 267 0.80 1.77 -5.71
CA MET A 267 0.35 3.04 -6.29
C MET A 267 1.49 4.04 -6.50
N TYR A 268 2.43 4.11 -5.55
CA TYR A 268 3.62 4.94 -5.68
C TYR A 268 4.54 4.47 -6.82
N ALA A 269 4.68 3.16 -7.02
CA ALA A 269 5.43 2.57 -8.13
C ALA A 269 4.84 2.94 -9.50
N GLU A 270 3.51 3.00 -9.62
CA GLU A 270 2.86 3.51 -10.83
C GLU A 270 3.25 4.97 -11.12
N GLN A 271 3.25 5.83 -10.09
CA GLN A 271 3.68 7.23 -10.23
C GLN A 271 5.17 7.37 -10.53
N LEU A 272 6.02 6.50 -9.96
CA LEU A 272 7.44 6.46 -10.25
C LEU A 272 7.68 6.17 -11.74
N ALA A 273 7.00 5.16 -12.29
CA ALA A 273 7.11 4.82 -13.71
C ALA A 273 6.59 5.95 -14.60
N ALA A 274 5.49 6.61 -14.21
CA ALA A 274 4.96 7.77 -14.93
C ALA A 274 5.98 8.93 -14.95
N ALA A 275 6.58 9.25 -13.79
CA ALA A 275 7.60 10.28 -13.67
C ALA A 275 8.90 9.93 -14.43
N ASP A 276 9.19 8.65 -14.62
CA ASP A 276 10.29 8.13 -15.42
C ASP A 276 10.02 8.16 -16.94
N GLY A 277 8.81 8.55 -17.33
CA GLY A 277 8.45 8.81 -18.73
C GLY A 277 7.86 7.62 -19.48
N VAL A 278 7.34 6.60 -18.78
CA VAL A 278 6.73 5.41 -19.45
C VAL A 278 5.58 5.77 -20.39
N TYR A 279 4.86 6.86 -20.12
CA TYR A 279 3.73 7.35 -20.94
C TYR A 279 4.12 8.48 -21.91
N LYS A 280 5.41 8.78 -22.07
CA LYS A 280 5.84 9.88 -22.95
C LYS A 280 5.43 9.59 -24.40
N GLY A 281 4.56 10.44 -24.95
CA GLY A 281 4.01 10.27 -26.29
C GLY A 281 2.84 9.27 -26.37
N ASP A 282 2.37 8.75 -25.24
CA ASP A 282 1.22 7.85 -25.14
C ASP A 282 0.12 8.46 -24.24
N PRO A 283 -0.71 9.37 -24.78
CA PRO A 283 -1.80 9.99 -24.02
C PRO A 283 -2.86 8.99 -23.55
N LEU A 284 -3.04 7.86 -24.24
CA LEU A 284 -4.00 6.83 -23.85
C LEU A 284 -3.49 6.02 -22.65
N GLY A 285 -2.22 5.64 -22.66
CA GLY A 285 -1.57 5.03 -21.50
C GLY A 285 -1.59 5.96 -20.28
N GLU A 286 -1.34 7.27 -20.47
CA GLU A 286 -1.42 8.23 -19.35
C GLU A 286 -2.86 8.36 -18.82
N LEU A 287 -3.88 8.36 -19.70
CA LEU A 287 -5.29 8.27 -19.27
C LEU A 287 -5.56 6.98 -18.49
N GLY A 288 -4.97 5.85 -18.90
CA GLY A 288 -5.03 4.60 -18.15
C GLY A 288 -4.46 4.71 -16.75
N HIS A 289 -3.29 5.33 -16.61
CA HIS A 289 -2.70 5.62 -15.32
C HIS A 289 -3.57 6.55 -14.46
N ILE A 290 -4.10 7.63 -15.04
CA ILE A 290 -4.96 8.56 -14.30
C ILE A 290 -6.27 7.88 -13.87
N HIS A 291 -6.89 7.06 -14.72
CA HIS A 291 -8.06 6.26 -14.34
C HIS A 291 -7.75 5.36 -13.15
N TRP A 292 -6.59 4.71 -13.18
CA TRP A 292 -6.12 3.91 -12.06
C TRP A 292 -5.95 4.74 -10.79
N LEU A 293 -5.37 5.94 -10.84
CA LEU A 293 -5.28 6.80 -9.65
C LEU A 293 -6.67 7.26 -9.17
N LEU A 294 -7.56 7.64 -10.10
CA LEU A 294 -8.95 8.00 -9.80
C LEU A 294 -9.63 6.85 -9.07
N PHE A 295 -9.52 5.62 -9.56
CA PHE A 295 -10.07 4.43 -8.91
C PHE A 295 -9.67 4.31 -7.43
N ARG A 296 -8.44 4.65 -7.04
CA ARG A 296 -8.05 4.61 -5.62
C ARG A 296 -8.59 5.79 -4.82
N VAL A 297 -8.55 7.00 -5.38
CA VAL A 297 -9.04 8.22 -4.72
C VAL A 297 -10.55 8.16 -4.48
N THR A 298 -11.32 7.78 -5.50
CA THR A 298 -12.78 7.74 -5.47
C THR A 298 -13.28 6.65 -4.52
N ARG A 299 -12.60 5.50 -4.42
CA ARG A 299 -12.90 4.47 -3.43
C ARG A 299 -12.65 4.95 -2.01
N GLY A 300 -11.60 5.74 -1.77
CA GLY A 300 -11.37 6.38 -0.49
C GLY A 300 -12.48 7.38 -0.12
N LEU A 301 -12.95 8.17 -1.09
CA LEU A 301 -14.10 9.07 -0.89
C LEU A 301 -15.42 8.31 -0.69
N ALA A 302 -15.65 7.22 -1.40
CA ALA A 302 -16.82 6.36 -1.21
C ALA A 302 -16.81 5.66 0.15
N ASP A 303 -15.63 5.24 0.63
CA ASP A 303 -15.44 4.69 1.98
C ASP A 303 -15.85 5.71 3.06
N LEU A 304 -15.40 6.96 2.95
CA LEU A 304 -15.87 8.05 3.81
C LEU A 304 -17.39 8.29 3.67
N GLY A 305 -17.91 8.34 2.44
CA GLY A 305 -19.32 8.60 2.16
C GLY A 305 -20.25 7.55 2.77
N ILE A 306 -19.92 6.26 2.62
CA ILE A 306 -20.69 5.16 3.17
C ILE A 306 -20.67 5.17 4.70
N HIS A 307 -19.49 5.36 5.30
CA HIS A 307 -19.31 5.17 6.74
C HIS A 307 -19.58 6.41 7.61
N LEU A 308 -19.50 7.62 7.04
CA LEU A 308 -19.65 8.88 7.78
C LEU A 308 -20.83 9.73 7.28
N ASP A 309 -21.13 9.69 5.98
CA ASP A 309 -22.16 10.53 5.37
C ASP A 309 -23.48 9.77 5.13
N GLY A 310 -23.52 8.48 5.46
CA GLY A 310 -24.71 7.63 5.32
C GLY A 310 -25.08 7.30 3.88
N TRP A 311 -24.11 7.31 2.95
CA TRP A 311 -24.39 6.94 1.55
C TRP A 311 -24.88 5.50 1.44
N SER A 312 -25.95 5.30 0.70
CA SER A 312 -26.33 3.97 0.21
C SER A 312 -25.32 3.47 -0.82
N ILE A 313 -25.30 2.15 -1.04
CA ILE A 313 -24.47 1.54 -2.10
C ILE A 313 -24.80 2.14 -3.47
N ASP A 314 -26.06 2.46 -3.74
CA ASP A 314 -26.49 3.08 -4.99
C ASP A 314 -26.02 4.52 -5.12
N GLN A 315 -26.04 5.30 -4.04
CA GLN A 315 -25.48 6.66 -4.02
C GLN A 315 -23.97 6.62 -4.27
N ALA A 316 -23.24 5.74 -3.58
CA ALA A 316 -21.82 5.55 -3.79
C ALA A 316 -21.52 5.14 -5.24
N ARG A 317 -22.28 4.19 -5.80
CA ARG A 317 -22.16 3.77 -7.21
C ARG A 317 -22.36 4.93 -8.17
N ALA A 318 -23.46 5.67 -8.02
CA ALA A 318 -23.77 6.80 -8.88
C ALA A 318 -22.63 7.84 -8.86
N GLN A 319 -22.09 8.12 -7.68
CA GLN A 319 -20.99 9.08 -7.53
C GLN A 319 -19.67 8.57 -8.13
N LEU A 320 -19.33 7.28 -7.97
CA LEU A 320 -18.17 6.68 -8.62
C LEU A 320 -18.29 6.76 -10.16
N ILE A 321 -19.46 6.49 -10.72
CA ILE A 321 -19.69 6.62 -12.17
C ILE A 321 -19.40 8.05 -12.66
N VAL A 322 -19.83 9.07 -11.91
CA VAL A 322 -19.56 10.47 -12.24
C VAL A 322 -18.07 10.78 -12.21
N TRP A 323 -17.36 10.33 -11.17
CA TRP A 323 -15.95 10.68 -10.96
C TRP A 323 -14.97 9.93 -11.87
N GLN A 324 -15.19 8.64 -12.12
CA GLN A 324 -14.24 7.78 -12.84
C GLN A 324 -14.84 7.01 -14.03
N GLY A 325 -16.17 6.94 -14.15
CA GLY A 325 -16.81 6.10 -15.15
C GLY A 325 -16.77 4.62 -14.76
N GLU A 326 -16.12 3.80 -15.58
CA GLU A 326 -16.07 2.35 -15.38
C GLU A 326 -15.21 1.95 -14.17
N PRO A 327 -15.58 0.86 -13.46
CA PRO A 327 -14.74 0.28 -12.42
C PRO A 327 -13.57 -0.51 -13.02
N GLY A 328 -12.51 -0.69 -12.21
CA GLY A 328 -11.44 -1.62 -12.56
C GLY A 328 -11.97 -3.05 -12.70
N TYR A 329 -11.43 -3.82 -13.65
CA TYR A 329 -11.88 -5.18 -13.96
C TYR A 329 -12.02 -6.10 -12.74
N PHE A 330 -11.02 -6.10 -11.85
CA PHE A 330 -10.96 -6.97 -10.67
C PHE A 330 -11.82 -6.47 -9.49
N ALA A 331 -12.45 -5.31 -9.63
CA ALA A 331 -13.25 -4.66 -8.60
C ALA A 331 -14.50 -4.02 -9.22
N PRO A 332 -15.38 -4.81 -9.89
CA PRO A 332 -16.65 -4.29 -10.39
C PRO A 332 -17.49 -3.76 -9.22
N PHE A 333 -18.33 -2.75 -9.47
CA PHE A 333 -19.07 -2.07 -8.40
C PHE A 333 -19.95 -3.02 -7.57
N GLU A 334 -20.50 -4.06 -8.19
CA GLU A 334 -21.31 -5.12 -7.56
C GLU A 334 -20.54 -5.92 -6.51
N ILE A 335 -19.22 -6.01 -6.64
CA ILE A 335 -18.35 -6.73 -5.71
C ILE A 335 -17.67 -5.75 -4.75
N ASP A 336 -17.16 -4.63 -5.28
CA ASP A 336 -16.29 -3.74 -4.51
C ASP A 336 -17.08 -2.87 -3.53
N LEU A 337 -18.23 -2.31 -3.90
CA LEU A 337 -18.99 -1.44 -3.00
C LEU A 337 -19.52 -2.18 -1.75
N PRO A 338 -20.11 -3.40 -1.86
CA PRO A 338 -20.46 -4.18 -0.67
C PRO A 338 -19.26 -4.52 0.20
N ARG A 339 -18.07 -4.67 -0.39
CA ARG A 339 -16.83 -4.90 0.36
C ARG A 339 -16.37 -3.64 1.09
N ILE A 340 -16.42 -2.47 0.45
CA ILE A 340 -16.13 -1.17 1.08
C ILE A 340 -17.04 -0.95 2.30
N ALA A 341 -18.33 -1.28 2.18
CA ALA A 341 -19.27 -1.20 3.30
C ALA A 341 -18.95 -2.17 4.47
N LYS A 342 -18.22 -3.27 4.22
CA LYS A 342 -17.78 -4.23 5.25
C LYS A 342 -16.39 -3.93 5.82
N GLU A 343 -15.59 -3.12 5.13
CA GLU A 343 -14.18 -2.87 5.45
C GLU A 343 -13.92 -1.37 5.76
N PRO A 344 -14.54 -0.78 6.80
CA PRO A 344 -14.43 0.64 7.10
C PRO A 344 -12.99 1.14 7.18
N ALA A 345 -12.79 2.34 6.63
CA ALA A 345 -11.54 3.09 6.56
C ALA A 345 -10.44 2.44 5.70
N THR A 346 -10.69 1.29 5.07
CA THR A 346 -9.61 0.53 4.42
C THR A 346 -9.17 1.19 3.12
N ARG A 347 -10.11 1.58 2.26
CA ARG A 347 -9.77 2.23 0.99
C ARG A 347 -9.19 3.63 1.21
N ALA A 348 -9.75 4.34 2.19
CA ALA A 348 -9.26 5.65 2.61
C ALA A 348 -7.83 5.55 3.16
N ALA A 349 -7.52 4.55 3.99
CA ALA A 349 -6.18 4.31 4.53
C ALA A 349 -5.16 3.96 3.44
N GLU A 350 -5.52 3.08 2.49
CA GLU A 350 -4.68 2.73 1.34
C GLU A 350 -4.32 3.98 0.51
N ALA A 351 -5.32 4.80 0.16
CA ALA A 351 -5.10 6.03 -0.60
C ALA A 351 -4.28 7.06 0.18
N MET A 352 -4.53 7.26 1.47
CA MET A 352 -3.74 8.19 2.29
C MET A 352 -2.30 7.73 2.48
N ALA A 353 -2.07 6.44 2.70
CA ALA A 353 -0.73 5.90 2.83
C ALA A 353 0.08 6.07 1.54
N TRP A 354 -0.56 5.92 0.37
CA TRP A 354 0.05 6.24 -0.92
C TRP A 354 0.40 7.72 -1.05
N LEU A 355 -0.56 8.62 -0.78
CA LEU A 355 -0.37 10.05 -0.96
C LEU A 355 0.68 10.61 0.01
N ASP A 356 0.73 10.12 1.25
CA ASP A 356 1.78 10.48 2.21
C ASP A 356 3.17 10.03 1.74
N LEU A 357 3.28 8.84 1.12
CA LEU A 357 4.52 8.34 0.55
C LEU A 357 4.96 9.21 -0.64
N ALA A 358 4.05 9.52 -1.55
CA ALA A 358 4.29 10.37 -2.71
C ALA A 358 4.68 11.81 -2.32
N ASP A 359 3.93 12.41 -1.39
CA ASP A 359 4.18 13.77 -0.88
C ASP A 359 5.54 13.83 -0.15
N THR A 360 5.91 12.77 0.57
CA THR A 360 7.22 12.66 1.21
C THR A 360 8.33 12.56 0.19
N ALA A 361 8.18 11.68 -0.81
CA ALA A 361 9.17 11.53 -1.87
C ALA A 361 9.38 12.81 -2.69
N ALA A 362 8.32 13.57 -2.94
CA ALA A 362 8.39 14.85 -3.65
C ALA A 362 9.26 15.88 -2.91
N ARG A 363 9.32 15.81 -1.57
CA ARG A 363 10.20 16.64 -0.73
C ARG A 363 11.64 16.13 -0.64
N VAL A 364 11.91 14.90 -1.09
CA VAL A 364 13.27 14.34 -1.10
C VAL A 364 14.04 14.86 -2.32
N PRO A 365 15.24 15.44 -2.13
CA PRO A 365 16.09 15.87 -3.25
C PRO A 365 16.34 14.72 -4.23
N VAL A 366 16.35 15.02 -5.54
CA VAL A 366 16.53 14.01 -6.61
C VAL A 366 17.77 13.14 -6.36
N ALA A 367 18.89 13.75 -5.97
CA ALA A 367 20.14 13.05 -5.66
C ALA A 367 20.06 12.06 -4.47
N ARG A 368 19.01 12.15 -3.66
CA ARG A 368 18.76 11.28 -2.49
C ARG A 368 17.57 10.35 -2.68
N ARG A 369 16.88 10.40 -3.82
CA ARG A 369 15.63 9.67 -4.05
C ARG A 369 15.82 8.15 -4.06
N VAL A 370 16.92 7.66 -4.62
CA VAL A 370 17.28 6.24 -4.56
C VAL A 370 17.47 5.77 -3.11
N ALA A 371 18.18 6.55 -2.28
CA ALA A 371 18.36 6.22 -0.87
C ALA A 371 17.03 6.21 -0.10
N PHE A 372 16.11 7.12 -0.45
CA PHE A 372 14.75 7.12 0.08
C PHE A 372 13.98 5.86 -0.32
N HIS A 373 13.99 5.45 -1.59
CA HIS A 373 13.31 4.21 -2.00
C HIS A 373 13.89 2.96 -1.33
N GLN A 374 15.21 2.90 -1.18
CA GLN A 374 15.87 1.83 -0.43
C GLN A 374 15.41 1.79 1.03
N ALA A 375 15.32 2.94 1.69
CA ALA A 375 14.80 3.04 3.05
C ALA A 375 13.35 2.53 3.18
N MET A 376 12.51 2.79 2.16
CA MET A 376 11.12 2.32 2.11
C MET A 376 11.02 0.80 1.86
N LEU A 377 11.98 0.19 1.17
CA LEU A 377 11.90 -1.23 0.81
C LEU A 377 12.62 -2.18 1.78
N ARG A 378 13.85 -1.84 2.18
CA ARG A 378 14.80 -2.77 2.85
C ARG A 378 14.27 -3.39 4.12
N HIS A 379 13.46 -2.65 4.86
CA HIS A 379 13.00 -3.08 6.18
C HIS A 379 11.59 -3.67 6.13
N GLY A 380 10.97 -3.81 4.95
CA GLY A 380 9.58 -4.23 4.80
C GLY A 380 8.57 -3.14 5.15
N ARG A 381 7.29 -3.49 5.22
CA ARG A 381 6.23 -2.51 5.47
C ARG A 381 6.36 -1.70 6.74
N MET A 382 5.84 -0.49 6.68
CA MET A 382 5.83 0.48 7.76
C MET A 382 4.60 1.38 7.68
N ARG A 383 4.29 2.03 8.80
CA ARG A 383 3.24 3.04 8.89
C ARG A 383 3.71 4.40 8.37
N THR A 384 2.80 5.30 8.03
CA THR A 384 3.10 6.59 7.39
C THR A 384 4.01 7.51 8.21
N GLU A 385 3.99 7.41 9.54
CA GLU A 385 4.85 8.20 10.44
C GLU A 385 6.34 7.89 10.22
N ALA A 386 6.67 6.68 9.72
CA ALA A 386 8.03 6.29 9.44
C ALA A 386 8.60 6.91 8.15
N TYR A 387 7.74 7.33 7.21
CA TYR A 387 8.18 7.87 5.91
C TYR A 387 9.01 9.14 6.09
N GLY A 388 8.60 10.02 7.01
CA GLY A 388 9.31 11.28 7.29
C GLY A 388 10.69 11.07 7.91
N ASP A 389 10.89 9.94 8.59
CA ASP A 389 12.14 9.57 9.27
C ASP A 389 13.00 8.61 8.45
N TRP A 390 12.79 8.58 7.12
CA TRP A 390 13.50 7.68 6.21
C TRP A 390 15.03 7.75 6.32
N LYS A 391 15.60 8.89 6.72
CA LYS A 391 17.05 9.04 6.89
C LYS A 391 17.61 8.10 7.98
N ARG A 392 16.81 7.74 8.98
CA ARG A 392 17.18 6.76 10.01
C ARG A 392 16.96 5.32 9.55
N LEU A 393 16.31 5.12 8.41
CA LEU A 393 16.09 3.81 7.78
C LEU A 393 17.08 3.54 6.64
N ALA A 394 17.71 4.59 6.08
CA ALA A 394 18.57 4.58 4.90
C ALA A 394 19.95 3.96 5.13
#